data_AF-A0A5N7B566-F1
#
_entry.id   AF-A0A5N7B566-F1
#
_cell.length_a   1.000
_cell.length_b   1.000
_cell.length_c   1.000
_cell.angle_alpha   90.00
_cell.angle_beta   90.00
_cell.angle_gamma   90.00
#
_symmetry.space_group_name_H-M   'P 1'
#
loop_
_entity.id
_entity.type
_entity.pdbx_description
1 polymer ?
#
loop_
_entity_poly.entity_id
_entity_poly.type
_entity_poly.pdbx_seq_one_letter_code
_entity_poly.pdbx_strand_id
1 'polypeptide(L)'
;MWKVGKRNTKKVVMRCLVAAIILNASLFWNGSLYYGSTNYPLKDAQNQLSLSLYALLEEHTPKCSPPTLRGNAGLQRFNPIIGTPQGNYLNDPDGFVEPMQVAHDGFVKAIRSSQVERAWIKGTKGIVSSAGGKYLPTFIVFLRLLRRTGSKLPVELFVKDWIEYEPYICEVVLPSLNGKCMVLSELFKGPNGAKSDIEHFQLKAFSILFSSFQDVIWMDSDCFFLYDPTNLLTSKPFTTTGLLTWPDFWSYTVSPTFYNISRQPIIPTTTRQSTEAGMFLISKKTHFKTLLLSIYYNYHSSHYYTMISQGAPGEGDKDTFILAACALGEAFHTVSEKVVDLGHPAPDGGVLGAAMLHADPIEDYKLTRQDRWRVRDESVAKAPRGYWVHAYSPKFNAGEDLFSKKTKDEDGHPGRAWTSKEETLKRLGYDAERVIWEETKTVTCTLEHAFDSWKMKARLCERVKKHWSAVFESSSAQLYTFTND
;
A
#
# COMPACT_ATOMS: atom_id res chain seq x y z
N MET A 1 35.84 -86.36 15.15
CA MET A 1 35.18 -85.22 15.85
C MET A 1 35.74 -83.95 15.20
N TRP A 2 35.03 -83.01 14.59
CA TRP A 2 33.65 -82.52 14.67
C TRP A 2 33.14 -82.11 13.27
N LYS A 3 31.84 -82.31 13.04
CA LYS A 3 31.10 -81.83 11.86
C LYS A 3 30.89 -80.31 11.96
N VAL A 4 31.38 -79.54 10.99
CA VAL A 4 30.95 -78.14 10.80
C VAL A 4 29.73 -78.15 9.88
N GLY A 5 28.57 -77.88 10.47
CA GLY A 5 27.28 -77.88 9.79
C GLY A 5 27.09 -76.68 8.86
N LYS A 6 26.53 -76.95 7.68
CA LYS A 6 25.91 -75.97 6.77
C LYS A 6 24.90 -75.11 7.54
N ARG A 7 25.33 -73.94 8.03
CA ARG A 7 24.45 -72.94 8.65
C ARG A 7 24.06 -71.87 7.63
N ASN A 8 22.92 -72.15 6.99
CA ASN A 8 21.82 -71.22 6.75
C ASN A 8 22.10 -69.88 6.04
N THR A 9 22.79 -69.92 4.90
CA THR A 9 22.98 -68.77 3.99
C THR A 9 21.66 -68.13 3.55
N LYS A 10 20.58 -68.92 3.40
CA LYS A 10 19.24 -68.39 3.06
C LYS A 10 18.66 -67.47 4.15
N LYS A 11 18.89 -67.75 5.44
CA LYS A 11 18.41 -66.88 6.53
C LYS A 11 19.17 -65.56 6.61
N VAL A 12 20.45 -65.56 6.24
CA VAL A 12 21.28 -64.34 6.21
C VAL A 12 20.83 -63.43 5.06
N VAL A 13 20.66 -63.99 3.86
CA VAL A 13 20.19 -63.23 2.68
C VAL A 13 18.78 -62.67 2.90
N MET A 14 17.87 -63.45 3.49
CA MET A 14 16.52 -62.99 3.81
C MET A 14 16.53 -61.84 4.84
N ARG A 15 17.41 -61.91 5.85
CA ARG A 15 17.57 -60.84 6.86
C ARG A 15 18.15 -59.56 6.26
N CYS A 16 19.11 -59.68 5.33
CA CYS A 16 19.66 -58.53 4.61
C CYS A 16 18.61 -57.86 3.70
N LEU A 17 17.78 -58.65 3.01
CA LEU A 17 16.69 -58.13 2.17
C LEU A 17 15.61 -57.43 3.00
N VAL A 18 15.20 -58.01 4.14
CA VAL A 18 14.23 -57.38 5.05
C VAL A 18 14.81 -56.10 5.66
N ALA A 19 16.09 -56.10 6.06
CA ALA A 19 16.76 -54.89 6.55
C ALA A 19 16.86 -53.80 5.48
N ALA A 20 17.14 -54.15 4.22
CA ALA A 20 17.17 -53.21 3.11
C ALA A 20 15.78 -52.64 2.79
N ILE A 21 14.72 -53.46 2.89
CA ILE A 21 13.34 -52.98 2.69
C ILE A 21 12.91 -52.06 3.83
N ILE A 22 13.24 -52.39 5.09
CA ILE A 22 12.96 -51.52 6.23
C ILE A 22 13.75 -50.21 6.14
N LEU A 23 15.02 -50.27 5.72
CA LEU A 23 15.85 -49.08 5.54
C LEU A 23 15.29 -48.19 4.41
N ASN A 24 14.93 -48.76 3.26
CA ASN A 24 14.32 -48.02 2.16
C ASN A 24 12.94 -47.47 2.53
N ALA A 25 12.10 -48.24 3.23
CA ALA A 25 10.82 -47.75 3.74
C ALA A 25 11.03 -46.63 4.77
N SER A 26 12.03 -46.72 5.64
CA SER A 26 12.36 -45.66 6.61
C SER A 26 12.93 -44.41 5.93
N LEU A 27 13.71 -44.55 4.86
CA LEU A 27 14.21 -43.44 4.04
C LEU A 27 13.10 -42.81 3.20
N PHE A 28 12.13 -43.59 2.72
CA PHE A 28 10.97 -43.08 1.99
C PHE A 28 9.97 -42.39 2.93
N TRP A 29 9.77 -42.92 4.15
CA TRP A 29 8.90 -42.35 5.16
C TRP A 29 9.54 -41.10 5.79
N ASN A 30 10.84 -41.12 6.09
CA ASN A 30 11.58 -39.91 6.46
C ASN A 30 11.64 -38.93 5.29
N GLY A 31 11.84 -39.36 4.04
CA GLY A 31 11.80 -38.50 2.85
C GLY A 31 10.45 -37.84 2.61
N SER A 32 9.34 -38.53 2.91
CA SER A 32 7.98 -37.96 2.91
C SER A 32 7.68 -37.08 4.12
N LEU A 33 8.26 -37.36 5.29
CA LEU A 33 8.17 -36.49 6.47
C LEU A 33 9.11 -35.26 6.37
N TYR A 34 10.10 -35.30 5.49
CA TYR A 34 10.99 -34.20 5.11
C TYR A 34 10.53 -33.42 3.87
N TYR A 35 9.28 -33.60 3.42
CA TYR A 35 8.58 -32.57 2.63
C TYR A 35 7.95 -31.50 3.54
N GLY A 36 8.66 -31.16 4.63
CA GLY A 36 8.36 -30.05 5.51
C GLY A 36 9.30 -28.89 5.18
N SER A 37 8.78 -27.92 4.41
CA SER A 37 9.23 -26.52 4.33
C SER A 37 10.69 -26.30 4.76
N THR A 38 11.65 -26.50 3.85
CA THR A 38 13.02 -26.01 4.06
C THR A 38 12.97 -24.51 4.33
N ASN A 39 13.25 -24.08 5.56
CA ASN A 39 13.39 -22.68 5.91
C ASN A 39 14.66 -22.14 5.24
N TYR A 40 14.56 -21.75 3.97
CA TYR A 40 15.57 -20.88 3.39
C TYR A 40 15.63 -19.59 4.22
N PRO A 41 16.82 -19.05 4.52
CA PRO A 41 16.95 -17.70 5.02
C PRO A 41 16.13 -16.75 4.13
N LEU A 42 15.34 -15.85 4.73
CA LEU A 42 14.46 -14.92 4.00
C LEU A 42 15.19 -14.22 2.85
N LYS A 43 16.47 -13.88 3.06
CA LYS A 43 17.31 -13.23 2.05
C LYS A 43 17.52 -14.07 0.80
N ASP A 44 17.67 -15.39 0.93
CA ASP A 44 17.83 -16.29 -0.21
C ASP A 44 16.53 -16.41 -1.00
N ALA A 45 15.39 -16.51 -0.30
CA ALA A 45 14.08 -16.49 -0.92
C ALA A 45 13.81 -15.16 -1.66
N GLN A 46 14.20 -14.03 -1.08
CA GLN A 46 14.14 -12.72 -1.74
C GLN A 46 15.00 -12.68 -3.01
N ASN A 47 16.23 -13.20 -2.95
CA ASN A 47 17.12 -13.23 -4.12
C ASN A 47 16.55 -14.11 -5.25
N GLN A 48 16.02 -15.29 -4.93
CA GLN A 48 15.38 -16.18 -5.91
C GLN A 48 14.10 -15.56 -6.50
N LEU A 49 13.29 -14.91 -5.66
CA LEU A 49 12.13 -14.14 -6.10
C LEU A 49 12.54 -13.02 -7.05
N SER A 50 13.57 -12.24 -6.74
CA SER A 50 14.06 -11.18 -7.62
C SER A 50 14.45 -11.71 -8.99
N LEU A 51 15.25 -12.77 -9.04
CA LEU A 51 15.75 -13.34 -10.31
C LEU A 51 14.59 -13.86 -11.18
N SER A 52 13.69 -14.64 -10.58
CA SER A 52 12.54 -15.21 -11.29
C SER A 52 11.55 -14.13 -11.74
N LEU A 53 11.23 -13.17 -10.87
CA LEU A 53 10.32 -12.08 -11.21
C LEU A 53 10.89 -11.20 -12.33
N TYR A 54 12.17 -10.81 -12.24
CA TYR A 54 12.78 -9.98 -13.27
C TYR A 54 12.72 -10.66 -14.65
N ALA A 55 13.07 -11.95 -14.73
CA ALA A 55 13.00 -12.71 -15.98
C ALA A 55 11.57 -12.72 -16.56
N LEU A 56 10.55 -12.92 -15.72
CA LEU A 56 9.15 -12.91 -16.14
C LEU A 56 8.68 -11.52 -16.62
N LEU A 57 9.12 -10.46 -15.95
CA LEU A 57 8.77 -9.08 -16.33
C LEU A 57 9.33 -8.74 -17.72
N GLU A 58 10.57 -9.12 -17.99
CA GLU A 58 11.24 -8.88 -19.27
C GLU A 58 10.69 -9.77 -20.40
N GLU A 59 10.48 -11.06 -20.14
CA GLU A 59 9.96 -12.03 -21.12
C GLU A 59 8.59 -11.59 -21.67
N HIS A 60 7.79 -10.95 -20.82
CA HIS A 60 6.44 -10.49 -21.14
C HIS A 60 6.35 -8.97 -21.33
N THR A 61 7.43 -8.32 -21.77
CA THR A 61 7.40 -6.92 -22.18
C THR A 61 6.45 -6.72 -23.38
N PRO A 62 5.49 -5.78 -23.32
CA PRO A 62 4.63 -5.48 -24.46
C PRO A 62 5.42 -5.01 -25.68
N LYS A 63 5.20 -5.68 -26.83
CA LYS A 63 5.91 -5.40 -28.09
C LYS A 63 5.20 -4.34 -28.93
N CYS A 64 4.94 -3.19 -28.34
CA CYS A 64 4.30 -2.05 -28.98
C CYS A 64 4.74 -0.72 -28.34
N SER A 65 4.50 0.38 -29.04
CA SER A 65 4.66 1.71 -28.46
C SER A 65 3.68 1.93 -27.31
N PRO A 66 4.05 2.70 -26.27
CA PRO A 66 3.14 3.12 -25.21
C PRO A 66 1.87 3.81 -25.77
N PRO A 67 0.67 3.53 -25.24
CA PRO A 67 -0.56 4.20 -25.65
C PRO A 67 -0.50 5.72 -25.43
N THR A 68 -1.19 6.47 -26.28
CA THR A 68 -1.33 7.92 -26.14
C THR A 68 -2.81 8.32 -26.08
N LEU A 69 -3.11 9.55 -25.64
CA LEU A 69 -4.48 10.03 -25.49
C LEU A 69 -4.85 11.07 -26.56
N ARG A 70 -6.11 11.06 -27.00
CA ARG A 70 -6.77 12.15 -27.77
C ARG A 70 -7.43 13.21 -26.88
N GLY A 71 -7.38 13.04 -25.57
CA GLY A 71 -8.07 13.88 -24.59
C GLY A 71 -7.81 13.42 -23.16
N ASN A 72 -8.74 13.70 -22.25
CA ASN A 72 -8.62 13.33 -20.83
C ASN A 72 -10.00 12.91 -20.29
N ALA A 73 -10.03 11.91 -19.41
CA ALA A 73 -11.25 11.44 -18.74
C ALA A 73 -11.84 12.42 -17.70
N GLY A 74 -11.09 13.46 -17.30
CA GLY A 74 -11.57 14.57 -16.49
C GLY A 74 -11.61 14.30 -14.98
N LEU A 75 -12.30 15.18 -14.25
CA LEU A 75 -12.35 15.25 -12.78
C LEU A 75 -13.69 14.75 -12.20
N GLN A 76 -14.22 13.65 -12.73
CA GLN A 76 -15.56 13.19 -12.34
C GLN A 76 -15.53 12.57 -10.93
N ARG A 77 -16.17 13.23 -9.96
CA ARG A 77 -16.46 12.61 -8.65
C ARG A 77 -17.42 11.44 -8.81
N PHE A 78 -17.22 10.41 -7.99
CA PHE A 78 -18.05 9.20 -8.02
C PHE A 78 -19.51 9.49 -7.63
N ASN A 79 -20.44 8.83 -8.31
CA ASN A 79 -21.86 8.84 -7.99
C ASN A 79 -22.43 7.42 -8.09
N PRO A 80 -22.99 6.85 -7.01
CA PRO A 80 -23.48 5.46 -7.00
C PRO A 80 -24.87 5.29 -7.64
N ILE A 81 -25.55 6.38 -8.00
CA ILE A 81 -26.89 6.37 -8.59
C ILE A 81 -26.79 6.71 -10.08
N ILE A 82 -26.09 7.80 -10.40
CA ILE A 82 -25.95 8.30 -11.78
C ILE A 82 -24.55 7.94 -12.27
N GLY A 83 -24.46 6.88 -13.07
CA GLY A 83 -23.22 6.49 -13.72
C GLY A 83 -22.86 7.42 -14.88
N THR A 84 -21.57 7.59 -15.13
CA THR A 84 -21.06 8.17 -16.36
C THR A 84 -20.68 7.07 -17.36
N PRO A 85 -20.94 7.26 -18.67
CA PRO A 85 -20.45 6.34 -19.68
C PRO A 85 -18.92 6.21 -19.63
N GLN A 86 -18.39 4.99 -19.71
CA GLN A 86 -16.95 4.78 -19.82
C GLN A 86 -16.46 5.20 -21.21
N GLY A 87 -15.89 6.40 -21.28
CA GLY A 87 -15.20 6.87 -22.47
C GLY A 87 -13.90 6.12 -22.70
N ASN A 88 -13.54 5.99 -23.98
CA ASN A 88 -12.21 5.57 -24.40
C ASN A 88 -11.49 6.77 -25.04
N TYR A 89 -10.47 7.26 -24.36
CA TYR A 89 -9.68 8.43 -24.73
C TYR A 89 -8.34 8.06 -25.36
N LEU A 90 -8.08 6.77 -25.61
CA LEU A 90 -6.88 6.28 -26.26
C LEU A 90 -6.88 6.61 -27.76
N ASN A 91 -5.71 6.95 -28.30
CA ASN A 91 -5.45 7.05 -29.73
C ASN A 91 -5.21 5.67 -30.31
N ASP A 92 -5.85 5.39 -31.45
CA ASP A 92 -5.60 4.20 -32.28
C ASP A 92 -5.39 2.90 -31.48
N PRO A 93 -6.40 2.47 -30.69
CA PRO A 93 -6.24 1.32 -29.81
C PRO A 93 -5.86 0.02 -30.55
N ASP A 94 -6.27 -0.12 -31.81
CA ASP A 94 -6.07 -1.34 -32.59
C ASP A 94 -4.59 -1.67 -32.82
N GLY A 95 -3.73 -0.64 -32.87
CA GLY A 95 -2.29 -0.81 -33.08
C GLY A 95 -1.51 -1.43 -31.91
N PHE A 96 -2.08 -1.48 -30.69
CA PHE A 96 -1.40 -2.03 -29.51
C PHE A 96 -2.20 -3.10 -28.75
N VAL A 97 -3.49 -3.28 -29.01
CA VAL A 97 -4.33 -4.25 -28.29
C VAL A 97 -3.75 -5.66 -28.32
N GLU A 98 -3.43 -6.19 -29.50
CA GLU A 98 -2.93 -7.56 -29.64
C GLU A 98 -1.56 -7.76 -28.95
N PRO A 99 -0.53 -6.94 -29.20
CA PRO A 99 0.75 -7.07 -28.48
C PRO A 99 0.62 -6.99 -26.96
N MET A 100 -0.23 -6.07 -26.46
CA MET A 100 -0.51 -5.92 -25.03
C MET A 100 -1.21 -7.15 -24.46
N GLN A 101 -2.22 -7.67 -25.17
CA GLN A 101 -2.99 -8.83 -24.74
C GLN A 101 -2.13 -10.10 -24.72
N VAL A 102 -1.30 -10.33 -25.74
CA VAL A 102 -0.36 -11.47 -25.76
C VAL A 102 0.63 -11.40 -24.59
N ALA A 103 1.17 -10.21 -24.31
CA ALA A 103 2.09 -10.00 -23.20
C ALA A 103 1.40 -10.24 -21.84
N HIS A 104 0.20 -9.68 -21.65
CA HIS A 104 -0.62 -9.85 -20.45
C HIS A 104 -1.00 -11.32 -20.20
N ASP A 105 -1.61 -11.98 -21.19
CA ASP A 105 -2.03 -13.38 -21.11
C ASP A 105 -0.82 -14.28 -20.83
N GLY A 106 0.32 -13.99 -21.46
CA GLY A 106 1.60 -14.66 -21.22
C GLY A 106 2.04 -14.56 -19.76
N PHE A 107 2.09 -13.34 -19.21
CA PHE A 107 2.49 -13.12 -17.82
C PHE A 107 1.51 -13.78 -16.83
N VAL A 108 0.20 -13.63 -17.04
CA VAL A 108 -0.84 -14.27 -16.21
C VAL A 108 -0.70 -15.79 -16.22
N LYS A 109 -0.47 -16.38 -17.39
CA LYS A 109 -0.22 -17.82 -17.52
C LYS A 109 1.05 -18.21 -16.75
N ALA A 110 2.14 -17.46 -16.92
CA ALA A 110 3.42 -17.75 -16.29
C ALA A 110 3.35 -17.70 -14.75
N ILE A 111 2.73 -16.69 -14.14
CA ILE A 111 2.57 -16.62 -12.68
C ILE A 111 1.57 -17.66 -12.13
N ARG A 112 0.71 -18.23 -12.98
CA ARG A 112 -0.20 -19.32 -12.61
C ARG A 112 0.49 -20.69 -12.66
N SER A 113 1.36 -20.92 -13.64
CA SER A 113 2.03 -22.21 -13.87
C SER A 113 3.39 -22.34 -13.18
N SER A 114 4.09 -21.24 -12.94
CA SER A 114 5.46 -21.26 -12.40
C SER A 114 5.46 -21.23 -10.88
N GLN A 115 6.42 -21.92 -10.26
CA GLN A 115 6.72 -21.76 -8.84
C GLN A 115 7.59 -20.50 -8.65
N VAL A 116 6.94 -19.35 -8.54
CA VAL A 116 7.61 -18.11 -8.12
C VAL A 116 7.83 -18.18 -6.60
N GLU A 117 9.07 -17.94 -6.17
CA GLU A 117 9.49 -18.10 -4.77
C GLU A 117 8.73 -17.15 -3.84
N ARG A 118 8.38 -17.61 -2.63
CA ARG A 118 7.55 -16.85 -1.68
C ARG A 118 8.42 -16.27 -0.58
N ALA A 119 8.84 -15.02 -0.74
CA ALA A 119 9.78 -14.36 0.15
C ALA A 119 9.12 -13.60 1.32
N TRP A 120 8.53 -14.32 2.27
CA TRP A 120 8.06 -13.74 3.54
C TRP A 120 8.10 -14.75 4.69
N ILE A 121 8.03 -14.24 5.92
CA ILE A 121 7.96 -15.08 7.12
C ILE A 121 6.50 -15.43 7.39
N LYS A 122 6.17 -16.72 7.47
CA LYS A 122 4.78 -17.16 7.68
C LYS A 122 4.22 -16.64 9.00
N GLY A 123 3.00 -16.11 8.97
CA GLY A 123 2.28 -15.62 10.14
C GLY A 123 2.70 -14.24 10.68
N THR A 124 3.71 -13.60 10.11
CA THR A 124 4.11 -12.24 10.51
C THR A 124 3.19 -11.19 9.90
N LYS A 125 3.06 -10.06 10.60
CA LYS A 125 2.25 -8.93 10.19
C LYS A 125 2.99 -7.64 10.50
N GLY A 126 2.81 -6.63 9.66
CA GLY A 126 3.48 -5.35 9.86
C GLY A 126 3.04 -4.29 8.88
N ILE A 127 3.58 -3.10 9.08
CA ILE A 127 3.36 -1.96 8.19
C ILE A 127 4.56 -1.86 7.25
N VAL A 128 4.28 -1.63 5.97
CA VAL A 128 5.28 -1.36 4.95
C VAL A 128 5.04 0.06 4.44
N SER A 129 6.11 0.83 4.31
CA SER A 129 6.07 2.19 3.77
C SER A 129 7.27 2.43 2.86
N SER A 130 7.23 3.50 2.07
CA SER A 130 8.38 3.97 1.31
C SER A 130 8.51 5.49 1.49
N ALA A 131 9.70 5.95 1.85
CA ALA A 131 10.01 7.37 1.98
C ALA A 131 11.51 7.60 1.89
N GLY A 132 11.92 8.52 1.01
CA GLY A 132 13.28 9.01 0.87
C GLY A 132 13.31 10.52 0.70
N GLY A 133 14.48 11.13 0.90
CA GLY A 133 14.70 12.57 0.71
C GLY A 133 13.66 13.44 1.43
N LYS A 134 12.91 14.26 0.67
CA LYS A 134 11.92 15.19 1.23
C LYS A 134 10.69 14.51 1.87
N TYR A 135 10.46 13.22 1.66
CA TYR A 135 9.33 12.50 2.25
C TYR A 135 9.68 11.89 3.62
N LEU A 136 10.97 11.68 3.91
CA LEU A 136 11.42 11.03 5.13
C LEU A 136 11.03 11.80 6.41
N PRO A 137 11.13 13.15 6.47
CA PRO A 137 10.66 13.88 7.65
C PRO A 137 9.16 13.71 7.93
N THR A 138 8.31 13.77 6.89
CA THR A 138 6.87 13.52 7.03
C THR A 138 6.59 12.13 7.57
N PHE A 139 7.24 11.12 7.00
CA PHE A 139 7.07 9.74 7.45
C PHE A 139 7.43 9.58 8.94
N ILE A 140 8.51 10.21 9.42
CA ILE A 140 8.87 10.14 10.85
C ILE A 140 7.82 10.81 11.74
N VAL A 141 7.23 11.94 11.33
CA VAL A 141 6.09 12.54 12.05
C VAL A 141 4.94 11.55 12.15
N PHE A 142 4.56 10.92 11.04
CA PHE A 142 3.39 10.04 10.99
C PHE A 142 3.62 8.68 11.64
N LEU A 143 4.85 8.17 11.63
CA LEU A 143 5.25 7.03 12.43
C LEU A 143 5.18 7.31 13.93
N ARG A 144 5.55 8.51 14.38
CA ARG A 144 5.40 8.89 15.79
C ARG A 144 3.93 9.00 16.19
N LEU A 145 3.08 9.53 15.32
CA LEU A 145 1.63 9.50 15.53
C LEU A 145 1.08 8.08 15.65
N LEU A 146 1.51 7.17 14.77
CA LEU A 146 1.17 5.75 14.88
C LEU A 146 1.57 5.18 16.25
N ARG A 147 2.72 5.56 16.82
CA ARG A 147 3.10 5.10 18.16
C ARG A 147 2.23 5.68 19.27
N ARG A 148 1.69 6.90 19.10
CA ARG A 148 0.73 7.49 20.04
C ARG A 148 -0.61 6.77 20.07
N THR A 149 -1.02 6.12 18.98
CA THR A 149 -2.24 5.30 18.99
C THR A 149 -2.11 4.04 19.84
N GLY A 150 -0.89 3.72 20.30
CA GLY A 150 -0.56 2.51 21.06
C GLY A 150 -0.01 1.38 20.19
N SER A 151 -0.04 1.54 18.86
CA SER A 151 0.33 0.47 17.93
C SER A 151 1.77 -0.02 18.13
N LYS A 152 1.90 -1.35 18.24
CA LYS A 152 3.18 -2.06 18.36
C LYS A 152 3.59 -2.78 17.07
N LEU A 153 2.85 -2.61 15.99
CA LEU A 153 3.19 -3.24 14.71
C LEU A 153 4.60 -2.83 14.27
N PRO A 154 5.45 -3.79 13.87
CA PRO A 154 6.75 -3.48 13.28
C PRO A 154 6.55 -2.79 11.93
N VAL A 155 7.49 -1.90 11.60
CA VAL A 155 7.45 -1.10 10.36
C VAL A 155 8.69 -1.39 9.53
N GLU A 156 8.52 -1.74 8.27
CA GLU A 156 9.61 -1.78 7.29
C GLU A 156 9.48 -0.57 6.36
N LEU A 157 10.42 0.37 6.49
CA LEU A 157 10.53 1.53 5.60
C LEU A 157 11.47 1.18 4.46
N PHE A 158 10.97 1.24 3.24
CA PHE A 158 11.77 1.08 2.04
C PHE A 158 12.30 2.44 1.56
N VAL A 159 13.60 2.48 1.25
CA VAL A 159 14.24 3.55 0.48
C VAL A 159 14.61 3.00 -0.89
N LYS A 160 14.62 3.84 -1.94
CA LYS A 160 14.90 3.39 -3.31
C LYS A 160 16.27 2.70 -3.39
N ASP A 161 17.29 3.37 -2.89
CA ASP A 161 18.68 2.93 -2.92
C ASP A 161 19.50 3.57 -1.78
N TRP A 162 20.81 3.31 -1.78
CA TRP A 162 21.74 3.86 -0.78
C TRP A 162 21.93 5.38 -0.85
N ILE A 163 21.47 6.07 -1.89
CA ILE A 163 21.51 7.54 -1.99
C ILE A 163 20.42 8.15 -1.09
N GLU A 164 19.24 7.53 -1.04
CA GLU A 164 18.14 7.95 -0.16
C GLU A 164 18.28 7.45 1.29
N TYR A 165 19.22 6.53 1.54
CA TYR A 165 19.45 5.97 2.86
C TYR A 165 20.18 6.98 3.77
N GLU A 166 19.50 7.41 4.84
CA GLU A 166 20.06 8.34 5.83
C GLU A 166 20.44 7.59 7.13
N PRO A 167 21.74 7.34 7.40
CA PRO A 167 22.17 6.41 8.45
C PRO A 167 21.64 6.71 9.85
N TYR A 168 21.63 7.98 10.27
CA TYR A 168 21.12 8.34 11.59
C TYR A 168 19.61 8.10 11.72
N ILE A 169 18.84 8.38 10.66
CA ILE A 169 17.41 8.09 10.64
C ILE A 169 17.18 6.57 10.65
N CYS A 170 17.88 5.84 9.80
CA CYS A 170 17.67 4.40 9.61
C CYS A 170 18.18 3.52 10.76
N GLU A 171 19.28 3.88 11.41
CA GLU A 171 19.94 3.02 12.41
C GLU A 171 19.74 3.50 13.85
N VAL A 172 19.23 4.72 14.07
CA VAL A 172 18.97 5.27 15.41
C VAL A 172 17.52 5.64 15.61
N VAL A 173 16.99 6.54 14.77
CA VAL A 173 15.61 7.07 14.96
C VAL A 173 14.58 5.98 14.70
N LEU A 174 14.65 5.32 13.54
CA LEU A 174 13.65 4.35 13.11
C LEU A 174 13.59 3.10 14.01
N PRO A 175 14.71 2.49 14.46
CA PRO A 175 14.70 1.38 15.41
C PRO A 175 14.07 1.74 16.76
N SER A 176 14.27 2.98 17.25
CA SER A 176 13.62 3.46 18.48
C SER A 176 12.10 3.50 18.38
N LEU A 177 11.57 3.54 17.16
CA LEU A 177 10.15 3.53 16.83
C LEU A 177 9.68 2.16 16.34
N ASN A 178 10.39 1.07 16.66
CA ASN A 178 10.09 -0.29 16.18
C ASN A 178 9.95 -0.36 14.64
N GLY A 179 10.82 0.35 13.95
CA GLY A 179 10.94 0.32 12.50
C GLY A 179 12.33 -0.11 12.04
N LYS A 180 12.45 -0.47 10.77
CA LYS A 180 13.71 -0.80 10.12
C LYS A 180 13.74 -0.29 8.69
N CYS A 181 14.90 0.20 8.24
CA CYS A 181 15.12 0.55 6.84
C CYS A 181 15.44 -0.68 5.98
N MET A 182 14.88 -0.71 4.78
CA MET A 182 15.13 -1.70 3.74
C MET A 182 15.54 -0.96 2.47
N VAL A 183 16.60 -1.41 1.81
CA VAL A 183 17.11 -0.78 0.58
C VAL A 183 16.60 -1.57 -0.61
N LEU A 184 15.69 -1.02 -1.41
CA LEU A 184 15.02 -1.78 -2.47
C LEU A 184 15.98 -2.23 -3.56
N SER A 185 16.95 -1.39 -3.94
CA SER A 185 17.99 -1.75 -4.91
C SER A 185 18.87 -2.95 -4.49
N GLU A 186 18.85 -3.34 -3.21
CA GLU A 186 19.53 -4.55 -2.73
C GLU A 186 18.67 -5.82 -2.80
N LEU A 187 17.37 -5.66 -3.02
CA LEU A 187 16.38 -6.73 -3.02
C LEU A 187 15.89 -7.04 -4.42
N PHE A 188 15.76 -6.04 -5.29
CA PHE A 188 15.41 -6.21 -6.69
C PHE A 188 16.57 -5.76 -7.59
N LYS A 189 17.20 -6.71 -8.26
CA LYS A 189 18.35 -6.49 -9.15
C LYS A 189 18.08 -7.10 -10.52
N GLY A 190 18.52 -6.41 -11.56
CA GLY A 190 18.55 -6.96 -12.91
C GLY A 190 19.66 -8.01 -13.09
N PRO A 191 19.75 -8.63 -14.28
CA PRO A 191 20.75 -9.63 -14.62
C PRO A 191 22.15 -9.09 -14.33
N ASN A 192 23.01 -9.95 -13.80
CA ASN A 192 24.39 -9.61 -13.41
C ASN A 192 24.51 -8.50 -12.34
N GLY A 193 23.43 -8.22 -11.60
CA GLY A 193 23.43 -7.20 -10.53
C GLY A 193 23.24 -5.77 -11.03
N ALA A 194 22.81 -5.59 -12.29
CA ALA A 194 22.47 -4.27 -12.82
C ALA A 194 21.35 -3.63 -11.98
N LYS A 195 21.45 -2.33 -11.70
CA LYS A 195 20.38 -1.59 -11.04
C LYS A 195 19.17 -1.55 -11.97
N SER A 196 18.03 -2.05 -11.52
CA SER A 196 16.75 -1.79 -12.17
C SER A 196 16.37 -0.33 -11.98
N ASP A 197 16.03 0.37 -13.04
CA ASP A 197 15.56 1.76 -12.94
C ASP A 197 14.09 1.77 -12.49
N ILE A 198 13.87 1.55 -11.18
CA ILE A 198 12.53 1.66 -10.58
C ILE A 198 12.27 3.14 -10.29
N GLU A 199 11.21 3.68 -10.89
CA GLU A 199 10.71 5.02 -10.63
C GLU A 199 9.81 5.08 -9.38
N HIS A 200 9.63 6.27 -8.80
CA HIS A 200 9.03 6.50 -7.48
C HIS A 200 7.73 5.73 -7.21
N PHE A 201 6.74 5.79 -8.12
CA PHE A 201 5.42 5.17 -7.90
C PHE A 201 5.45 3.64 -7.97
N GLN A 202 6.47 3.06 -8.61
CA GLN A 202 6.62 1.63 -8.73
C GLN A 202 7.09 1.00 -7.40
N LEU A 203 7.71 1.78 -6.51
CA LEU A 203 8.31 1.30 -5.25
C LEU A 203 7.31 0.58 -4.34
N LYS A 204 6.03 0.97 -4.34
CA LYS A 204 5.00 0.46 -3.42
C LYS A 204 4.81 -1.06 -3.52
N ALA A 205 4.48 -1.54 -4.71
CA ALA A 205 4.21 -2.95 -4.93
C ALA A 205 5.46 -3.82 -4.68
N PHE A 206 6.64 -3.35 -5.10
CA PHE A 206 7.91 -4.02 -4.84
C PHE A 206 8.26 -4.06 -3.34
N SER A 207 8.05 -2.96 -2.61
CA SER A 207 8.29 -2.89 -1.16
C SER A 207 7.43 -3.90 -0.40
N ILE A 208 6.14 -3.99 -0.76
CA ILE A 208 5.23 -4.99 -0.19
C ILE A 208 5.72 -6.41 -0.50
N LEU A 209 6.08 -6.67 -1.76
CA LEU A 209 6.55 -7.98 -2.19
C LEU A 209 7.78 -8.45 -1.41
N PHE A 210 8.79 -7.58 -1.30
CA PHE A 210 10.06 -7.90 -0.66
C PHE A 210 10.08 -7.70 0.86
N SER A 211 9.03 -7.13 1.45
CA SER A 211 8.91 -7.04 2.92
C SER A 211 8.91 -8.42 3.60
N SER A 212 9.31 -8.50 4.87
CA SER A 212 9.32 -9.77 5.61
C SER A 212 7.94 -10.26 6.04
N PHE A 213 6.91 -9.42 5.95
CA PHE A 213 5.57 -9.69 6.50
C PHE A 213 4.71 -10.57 5.60
N GLN A 214 3.89 -11.46 6.17
CA GLN A 214 2.86 -12.17 5.40
C GLN A 214 1.64 -11.29 5.14
N ASP A 215 1.12 -10.62 6.18
CA ASP A 215 -0.01 -9.71 6.08
C ASP A 215 0.49 -8.27 6.27
N VAL A 216 0.28 -7.44 5.26
CA VAL A 216 0.85 -6.11 5.16
C VAL A 216 -0.24 -5.07 5.25
N ILE A 217 0.00 -4.03 6.05
CA ILE A 217 -0.63 -2.72 5.90
C ILE A 217 0.34 -1.86 5.11
N TRP A 218 -0.03 -1.43 3.91
CA TRP A 218 0.72 -0.39 3.22
C TRP A 218 0.33 0.98 3.76
N MET A 219 1.31 1.86 4.00
CA MET A 219 1.10 3.24 4.45
C MET A 219 2.04 4.18 3.68
N ASP A 220 1.49 5.07 2.85
CA ASP A 220 2.26 6.15 2.22
C ASP A 220 2.82 7.11 3.27
N SER A 221 3.92 7.79 2.94
CA SER A 221 4.62 8.69 3.87
C SER A 221 3.73 9.81 4.42
N ASP A 222 2.70 10.23 3.68
CA ASP A 222 1.76 11.30 4.00
C ASP A 222 0.38 10.78 4.45
N CYS A 223 0.31 9.54 4.95
CA CYS A 223 -0.88 8.95 5.55
C CYS A 223 -0.64 8.61 7.04
N PHE A 224 -1.66 8.79 7.89
CA PHE A 224 -1.57 8.39 9.31
C PHE A 224 -2.89 7.85 9.84
N PHE A 225 -2.79 7.01 10.87
CA PHE A 225 -3.95 6.44 11.56
C PHE A 225 -4.41 7.30 12.74
N LEU A 226 -5.73 7.39 12.93
CA LEU A 226 -6.36 8.01 14.10
C LEU A 226 -6.44 7.02 15.29
N TYR A 227 -6.38 5.72 15.02
CA TYR A 227 -6.51 4.64 16.00
C TYR A 227 -5.47 3.53 15.75
N ASP A 228 -5.27 2.60 16.69
CA ASP A 228 -4.36 1.46 16.48
C ASP A 228 -4.88 0.54 15.35
N PRO A 229 -4.12 0.38 14.24
CA PRO A 229 -4.56 -0.40 13.09
C PRO A 229 -4.40 -1.92 13.26
N THR A 230 -3.87 -2.39 14.40
CA THR A 230 -3.60 -3.82 14.63
C THR A 230 -4.83 -4.70 14.42
N ASN A 231 -6.01 -4.24 14.85
CA ASN A 231 -7.24 -5.00 14.73
C ASN A 231 -7.73 -5.18 13.28
N LEU A 232 -7.32 -4.31 12.34
CA LEU A 232 -7.67 -4.42 10.93
C LEU A 232 -7.20 -5.74 10.33
N LEU A 233 -6.00 -6.19 10.71
CA LEU A 233 -5.36 -7.43 10.22
C LEU A 233 -6.02 -8.72 10.75
N THR A 234 -7.01 -8.60 11.62
CA THR A 234 -7.85 -9.70 12.13
C THR A 234 -9.35 -9.46 11.87
N SER A 235 -9.69 -8.34 11.26
CA SER A 235 -11.07 -7.93 11.03
C SER A 235 -11.71 -8.75 9.91
N LYS A 236 -13.05 -8.87 9.92
CA LYS A 236 -13.78 -9.55 8.84
C LYS A 236 -13.54 -8.94 7.45
N PRO A 237 -13.59 -7.61 7.25
CA PRO A 237 -13.28 -6.98 5.96
C PRO A 237 -12.00 -7.49 5.30
N PHE A 238 -10.94 -7.67 6.10
CA PHE A 238 -9.66 -8.15 5.61
C PHE A 238 -9.59 -9.68 5.55
N THR A 239 -9.98 -10.38 6.63
CA THR A 239 -9.79 -11.85 6.72
C THR A 239 -10.70 -12.65 5.79
N THR A 240 -11.81 -12.09 5.31
CA THR A 240 -12.68 -12.78 4.34
C THR A 240 -12.14 -12.75 2.91
N THR A 241 -11.34 -11.73 2.55
CA THR A 241 -10.87 -11.52 1.18
C THR A 241 -9.35 -11.63 1.09
N GLY A 242 -8.63 -10.95 1.97
CA GLY A 242 -7.17 -10.85 1.98
C GLY A 242 -6.65 -9.61 1.25
N LEU A 243 -7.54 -8.78 0.71
CA LEU A 243 -7.26 -7.45 0.15
C LEU A 243 -8.37 -6.50 0.61
N LEU A 244 -8.01 -5.46 1.37
CA LEU A 244 -8.91 -4.43 1.89
C LEU A 244 -8.40 -3.06 1.43
N THR A 245 -9.23 -2.31 0.72
CA THR A 245 -8.91 -0.98 0.17
C THR A 245 -9.92 0.08 0.58
N TRP A 246 -9.54 1.35 0.43
CA TRP A 246 -10.43 2.50 0.64
C TRP A 246 -10.70 3.24 -0.67
N PRO A 247 -11.84 3.95 -0.77
CA PRO A 247 -12.19 4.72 -1.95
C PRO A 247 -11.45 6.07 -1.98
N ASP A 248 -11.11 6.50 -3.20
CA ASP A 248 -10.74 7.87 -3.57
C ASP A 248 -12.02 8.65 -3.93
N PHE A 249 -11.93 9.97 -4.15
CA PHE A 249 -13.06 10.84 -4.52
C PHE A 249 -13.64 10.52 -5.91
N TRP A 250 -12.79 10.03 -6.81
CA TRP A 250 -13.09 9.99 -8.23
C TRP A 250 -13.81 8.71 -8.63
N SER A 251 -14.67 8.81 -9.65
CA SER A 251 -15.06 7.65 -10.43
C SER A 251 -13.80 7.06 -11.07
N TYR A 252 -13.72 5.73 -11.14
CA TYR A 252 -12.64 5.12 -11.92
C TYR A 252 -12.82 5.40 -13.41
N THR A 253 -11.71 5.54 -14.12
CA THR A 253 -11.64 5.97 -15.53
C THR A 253 -10.94 4.93 -16.40
N VAL A 254 -10.98 3.67 -16.00
CA VAL A 254 -10.34 2.55 -16.72
C VAL A 254 -10.93 2.43 -18.13
N SER A 255 -10.06 2.43 -19.14
CA SER A 255 -10.48 2.29 -20.54
C SER A 255 -11.14 0.93 -20.80
N PRO A 256 -12.22 0.86 -21.60
CA PRO A 256 -12.73 -0.39 -22.16
C PRO A 256 -11.65 -1.27 -22.82
N THR A 257 -10.62 -0.65 -23.41
CA THR A 257 -9.47 -1.36 -24.00
C THR A 257 -8.68 -2.15 -22.96
N PHE A 258 -8.48 -1.60 -21.75
CA PHE A 258 -7.80 -2.33 -20.67
C PHE A 258 -8.59 -3.58 -20.25
N TYR A 259 -9.92 -3.47 -20.14
CA TYR A 259 -10.78 -4.62 -19.81
C TYR A 259 -10.65 -5.73 -20.86
N ASN A 260 -10.62 -5.38 -22.15
CA ASN A 260 -10.39 -6.35 -23.23
C ASN A 260 -9.01 -7.04 -23.12
N ILE A 261 -7.93 -6.25 -23.02
CA ILE A 261 -6.55 -6.74 -22.90
C ILE A 261 -6.42 -7.70 -21.70
N SER A 262 -7.01 -7.35 -20.57
CA SER A 262 -6.88 -8.10 -19.31
C SER A 262 -7.93 -9.19 -19.10
N ARG A 263 -8.75 -9.50 -20.11
CA ARG A 263 -9.80 -10.55 -20.08
C ARG A 263 -10.86 -10.32 -18.99
N GLN A 264 -11.21 -9.07 -18.74
CA GLN A 264 -12.16 -8.67 -17.70
C GLN A 264 -13.47 -8.15 -18.28
N PRO A 265 -14.62 -8.39 -17.63
CA PRO A 265 -15.85 -7.71 -17.99
C PRO A 265 -15.76 -6.23 -17.64
N ILE A 266 -16.38 -5.40 -18.47
CA ILE A 266 -16.61 -3.99 -18.14
C ILE A 266 -17.63 -3.93 -17.02
N ILE A 267 -17.29 -3.25 -15.92
CA ILE A 267 -18.21 -2.99 -14.80
C ILE A 267 -18.82 -1.58 -14.90
N PRO A 268 -20.04 -1.32 -14.39
CA PRO A 268 -20.64 0.02 -14.37
C PRO A 268 -19.92 1.00 -13.43
N THR A 269 -19.82 2.28 -13.82
CA THR A 269 -19.16 3.35 -13.03
C THR A 269 -19.86 3.63 -11.70
N THR A 270 -21.09 3.16 -11.51
CA THR A 270 -21.84 3.21 -10.24
C THR A 270 -21.42 2.13 -9.24
N THR A 271 -20.58 1.16 -9.66
CA THR A 271 -20.23 0.00 -8.83
C THR A 271 -19.41 0.38 -7.61
N ARG A 272 -18.39 1.22 -7.80
CA ARG A 272 -17.46 1.68 -6.76
C ARG A 272 -16.66 2.88 -7.23
N GLN A 273 -16.10 3.60 -6.27
CA GLN A 273 -15.07 4.62 -6.47
C GLN A 273 -13.77 4.02 -7.04
N SER A 274 -12.91 4.88 -7.58
CA SER A 274 -11.48 4.59 -7.71
C SER A 274 -10.83 4.38 -6.34
N THR A 275 -9.62 3.83 -6.34
CA THR A 275 -8.94 3.40 -5.11
C THR A 275 -8.02 4.48 -4.57
N GLU A 276 -8.10 4.79 -3.28
CA GLU A 276 -7.05 5.57 -2.62
C GLU A 276 -5.98 4.60 -2.11
N ALA A 277 -4.81 4.63 -2.75
CA ALA A 277 -3.74 3.68 -2.52
C ALA A 277 -2.67 4.19 -1.52
N GLY A 278 -2.91 5.32 -0.86
CA GLY A 278 -2.14 5.76 0.29
C GLY A 278 -2.20 4.81 1.48
N MET A 279 -3.27 4.03 1.59
CA MET A 279 -3.43 3.01 2.63
C MET A 279 -4.25 1.82 2.12
N PHE A 280 -3.73 0.60 2.28
CA PHE A 280 -4.50 -0.61 2.05
C PHE A 280 -3.90 -1.81 2.78
N LEU A 281 -4.66 -2.89 2.89
CA LEU A 281 -4.21 -4.14 3.49
C LEU A 281 -4.15 -5.24 2.43
N ILE A 282 -3.06 -6.01 2.44
CA ILE A 282 -2.89 -7.15 1.54
C ILE A 282 -2.22 -8.33 2.25
N SER A 283 -2.78 -9.52 2.10
CA SER A 283 -2.15 -10.76 2.54
C SER A 283 -1.41 -11.40 1.39
N LYS A 284 -0.08 -11.44 1.46
CA LYS A 284 0.76 -12.16 0.49
C LYS A 284 0.45 -13.65 0.46
N LYS A 285 -0.15 -14.21 1.52
CA LYS A 285 -0.61 -15.60 1.53
C LYS A 285 -1.70 -15.84 0.48
N THR A 286 -2.71 -14.96 0.42
CA THR A 286 -3.88 -15.10 -0.46
C THR A 286 -3.72 -14.40 -1.80
N HIS A 287 -3.00 -13.29 -1.84
CA HIS A 287 -2.95 -12.34 -2.96
C HIS A 287 -1.54 -12.23 -3.57
N PHE A 288 -0.72 -13.28 -3.46
CA PHE A 288 0.63 -13.26 -4.03
C PHE A 288 0.61 -13.00 -5.53
N LYS A 289 -0.28 -13.69 -6.27
CA LYS A 289 -0.38 -13.54 -7.73
C LYS A 289 -0.95 -12.19 -8.12
N THR A 290 -1.95 -11.68 -7.40
CA THR A 290 -2.41 -10.29 -7.52
C THR A 290 -1.26 -9.30 -7.36
N LEU A 291 -0.40 -9.49 -6.36
CA LEU A 291 0.75 -8.62 -6.15
C LEU A 291 1.75 -8.70 -7.32
N LEU A 292 2.04 -9.90 -7.84
CA LEU A 292 2.92 -10.05 -9.01
C LEU A 292 2.34 -9.37 -10.27
N LEU A 293 1.04 -9.49 -10.50
CA LEU A 293 0.37 -8.86 -11.65
C LEU A 293 0.26 -7.35 -11.49
N SER A 294 0.02 -6.85 -10.27
CA SER A 294 0.11 -5.41 -9.98
C SER A 294 1.54 -4.91 -10.22
N ILE A 295 2.57 -5.64 -9.81
CA ILE A 295 3.97 -5.30 -10.12
C ILE A 295 4.20 -5.24 -11.63
N TYR A 296 3.67 -6.19 -12.41
CA TYR A 296 3.79 -6.16 -13.86
C TYR A 296 3.17 -4.90 -14.48
N TYR A 297 1.99 -4.47 -14.02
CA TYR A 297 1.38 -3.21 -14.48
C TYR A 297 2.23 -1.99 -14.10
N ASN A 298 2.82 -1.99 -12.91
CA ASN A 298 3.67 -0.89 -12.45
C ASN A 298 5.03 -0.87 -13.16
N TYR A 299 5.65 -2.02 -13.40
CA TYR A 299 6.93 -2.13 -14.11
C TYR A 299 6.81 -1.63 -15.55
N HIS A 300 5.71 -1.97 -16.23
CA HIS A 300 5.36 -1.48 -17.56
C HIS A 300 4.42 -0.25 -17.50
N SER A 301 4.65 0.66 -16.54
CA SER A 301 3.76 1.80 -16.23
C SER A 301 3.43 2.66 -17.45
N SER A 302 4.40 2.88 -18.35
CA SER A 302 4.21 3.65 -19.59
C SER A 302 3.12 3.07 -20.49
N HIS A 303 2.91 1.74 -20.45
CA HIS A 303 1.84 1.09 -21.20
C HIS A 303 0.52 1.07 -20.42
N TYR A 304 0.55 0.90 -19.10
CA TYR A 304 -0.65 0.63 -18.31
C TYR A 304 -1.31 1.87 -17.69
N TYR A 305 -0.54 2.82 -17.16
CA TYR A 305 -1.10 3.96 -16.41
C TYR A 305 -2.06 4.77 -17.29
N THR A 306 -1.63 5.13 -18.50
CA THR A 306 -2.46 5.88 -19.45
C THR A 306 -3.78 5.18 -19.78
N MET A 307 -3.82 3.84 -19.83
CA MET A 307 -5.07 3.11 -20.06
C MET A 307 -5.97 3.03 -18.81
N ILE A 308 -5.37 3.00 -17.62
CA ILE A 308 -6.08 2.87 -16.35
C ILE A 308 -6.70 4.20 -15.93
N SER A 309 -5.96 5.30 -16.00
CA SER A 309 -6.42 6.63 -15.56
C SER A 309 -6.92 7.51 -16.70
N GLN A 310 -6.47 7.30 -17.95
CA GLN A 310 -6.83 8.13 -19.10
C GLN A 310 -6.62 9.64 -18.84
N GLY A 311 -5.51 9.98 -18.16
CA GLY A 311 -5.16 11.36 -17.78
C GLY A 311 -5.90 11.93 -16.57
N ALA A 312 -6.79 11.16 -15.93
CA ALA A 312 -7.47 11.58 -14.72
C ALA A 312 -6.51 11.77 -13.53
N PRO A 313 -6.91 12.51 -12.47
CA PRO A 313 -6.07 12.74 -11.29
C PRO A 313 -5.63 11.46 -10.60
N GLY A 314 -4.41 11.51 -10.07
CA GLY A 314 -3.81 10.37 -9.39
C GLY A 314 -3.44 9.25 -10.35
N GLU A 315 -3.10 9.57 -11.61
CA GLU A 315 -2.48 8.62 -12.54
C GLU A 315 -1.24 8.00 -11.90
N GLY A 316 -1.20 6.67 -11.84
CA GLY A 316 -0.21 5.95 -11.06
C GLY A 316 -0.63 4.52 -10.70
N ASP A 317 -0.10 4.04 -9.59
CA ASP A 317 -0.25 2.67 -9.12
C ASP A 317 -1.63 2.36 -8.49
N LYS A 318 -2.46 3.38 -8.26
CA LYS A 318 -3.58 3.32 -7.30
C LYS A 318 -4.58 2.19 -7.55
N ASP A 319 -5.02 2.03 -8.80
CA ASP A 319 -6.04 1.03 -9.16
C ASP A 319 -5.42 -0.31 -9.61
N THR A 320 -4.09 -0.41 -9.70
CA THR A 320 -3.41 -1.60 -10.23
C THR A 320 -3.68 -2.85 -9.38
N PHE A 321 -3.80 -2.71 -8.06
CA PHE A 321 -4.04 -3.84 -7.14
C PHE A 321 -5.41 -4.47 -7.34
N ILE A 322 -6.47 -3.66 -7.41
CA ILE A 322 -7.83 -4.18 -7.62
C ILE A 322 -7.97 -4.71 -9.05
N LEU A 323 -7.42 -4.02 -10.05
CA LEU A 323 -7.48 -4.50 -11.43
C LEU A 323 -6.71 -5.82 -11.62
N ALA A 324 -5.62 -6.04 -10.89
CA ALA A 324 -4.92 -7.31 -10.87
C ALA A 324 -5.75 -8.42 -10.19
N ALA A 325 -6.37 -8.12 -9.04
CA ALA A 325 -7.26 -9.07 -8.36
C ALA A 325 -8.43 -9.48 -9.26
N CYS A 326 -9.10 -8.52 -9.90
CA CYS A 326 -10.18 -8.78 -10.84
C CYS A 326 -9.72 -9.64 -12.05
N ALA A 327 -8.58 -9.33 -12.68
CA ALA A 327 -8.03 -10.13 -13.78
C ALA A 327 -7.76 -11.59 -13.39
N LEU A 328 -7.40 -11.82 -12.12
CA LEU A 328 -7.10 -13.16 -11.61
C LEU A 328 -8.32 -13.88 -11.01
N GLY A 329 -9.44 -13.19 -10.84
CA GLY A 329 -10.63 -13.71 -10.15
C GLY A 329 -10.43 -13.82 -8.63
N GLU A 330 -9.52 -13.04 -8.06
CA GLU A 330 -9.25 -13.01 -6.61
C GLU A 330 -10.18 -11.99 -5.92
N ALA A 331 -10.69 -12.36 -4.75
CA ALA A 331 -11.68 -11.57 -4.02
C ALA A 331 -11.02 -10.43 -3.23
N PHE A 332 -11.64 -9.25 -3.23
CA PHE A 332 -11.22 -8.09 -2.46
C PHE A 332 -12.41 -7.42 -1.79
N HIS A 333 -12.14 -6.57 -0.80
CA HIS A 333 -13.13 -5.73 -0.14
C HIS A 333 -12.71 -4.27 -0.27
N THR A 334 -13.65 -3.41 -0.66
CA THR A 334 -13.47 -1.96 -0.70
C THR A 334 -14.49 -1.33 0.21
N VAL A 335 -14.03 -0.42 1.08
CA VAL A 335 -14.90 0.37 1.96
C VAL A 335 -15.90 1.15 1.12
N SER A 336 -17.18 1.10 1.51
CA SER A 336 -18.25 1.74 0.74
C SER A 336 -18.43 3.21 1.10
N GLU A 337 -18.30 3.58 2.39
CA GLU A 337 -18.46 4.96 2.85
C GLU A 337 -17.56 5.92 2.05
N LYS A 338 -18.15 7.05 1.63
CA LYS A 338 -17.43 8.07 0.86
C LYS A 338 -16.28 8.65 1.68
N VAL A 339 -15.15 8.87 1.02
CA VAL A 339 -14.07 9.70 1.54
C VAL A 339 -14.55 11.15 1.72
N VAL A 340 -14.05 11.84 2.75
CA VAL A 340 -14.45 13.21 3.07
C VAL A 340 -13.29 14.18 2.94
N ASP A 341 -13.52 15.31 2.28
CA ASP A 341 -12.57 16.41 2.19
C ASP A 341 -12.40 17.10 3.56
N LEU A 342 -11.15 17.25 4.00
CA LEU A 342 -10.73 18.11 5.10
C LEU A 342 -9.98 19.31 4.53
N GLY A 343 -10.31 20.52 4.97
CA GLY A 343 -9.70 21.75 4.45
C GLY A 343 -10.49 22.99 4.85
N HIS A 344 -10.15 24.13 4.26
CA HIS A 344 -10.90 25.37 4.44
C HIS A 344 -12.24 25.33 3.69
N PRO A 345 -13.30 25.99 4.19
CA PRO A 345 -14.53 26.19 3.42
C PRO A 345 -14.23 26.93 2.10
N ALA A 346 -14.80 26.44 1.00
CA ALA A 346 -14.75 27.13 -0.28
C ALA A 346 -15.95 28.08 -0.46
N PRO A 347 -15.81 29.19 -1.21
CA PRO A 347 -16.91 30.15 -1.44
C PRO A 347 -18.16 29.54 -2.08
N ASP A 348 -18.00 28.45 -2.82
CA ASP A 348 -19.09 27.70 -3.48
C ASP A 348 -19.80 26.70 -2.55
N GLY A 349 -19.46 26.69 -1.26
CA GLY A 349 -19.99 25.75 -0.27
C GLY A 349 -19.25 24.40 -0.22
N GLY A 350 -18.22 24.23 -1.05
CA GLY A 350 -17.30 23.08 -1.03
C GLY A 350 -16.20 23.20 0.02
N VAL A 351 -15.13 22.43 -0.19
CA VAL A 351 -13.93 22.44 0.66
C VAL A 351 -12.70 22.64 -0.22
N LEU A 352 -11.87 23.61 0.13
CA LEU A 352 -10.53 23.80 -0.41
C LEU A 352 -9.61 22.73 0.18
N GLY A 353 -9.71 21.51 -0.36
CA GLY A 353 -9.09 20.30 0.18
C GLY A 353 -7.61 20.44 0.57
N ALA A 354 -7.29 19.82 1.69
CA ALA A 354 -5.99 19.76 2.34
C ALA A 354 -5.65 18.31 2.76
N ALA A 355 -6.67 17.54 3.14
CA ALA A 355 -6.53 16.14 3.49
C ALA A 355 -7.81 15.35 3.17
N MET A 356 -7.70 14.03 3.21
CA MET A 356 -8.82 13.11 3.02
C MET A 356 -9.07 12.32 4.30
N LEU A 357 -10.30 12.30 4.78
CA LEU A 357 -10.72 11.46 5.92
C LEU A 357 -11.38 10.18 5.40
N HIS A 358 -10.82 9.04 5.79
CA HIS A 358 -11.32 7.72 5.42
C HIS A 358 -12.01 7.03 6.60
N ALA A 359 -13.07 6.28 6.29
CA ALA A 359 -13.93 5.63 7.28
C ALA A 359 -13.30 4.38 7.92
N ASP A 360 -13.78 4.03 9.12
CA ASP A 360 -13.49 2.75 9.76
C ASP A 360 -14.10 1.60 8.93
N PRO A 361 -13.28 0.67 8.40
CA PRO A 361 -13.75 -0.40 7.53
C PRO A 361 -14.60 -1.43 8.29
N ILE A 362 -14.44 -1.55 9.61
CA ILE A 362 -15.20 -2.51 10.42
C ILE A 362 -16.63 -2.00 10.62
N GLU A 363 -16.79 -0.71 10.90
CA GLU A 363 -18.10 -0.07 11.04
C GLU A 363 -18.84 -0.03 9.69
N ASP A 364 -18.16 0.37 8.62
CA ASP A 364 -18.72 0.36 7.26
C ASP A 364 -19.17 -1.05 6.84
N TYR A 365 -18.34 -2.06 7.07
CA TYR A 365 -18.69 -3.45 6.78
C TYR A 365 -19.92 -3.92 7.56
N LYS A 366 -20.05 -3.53 8.84
CA LYS A 366 -21.24 -3.87 9.64
C LYS A 366 -22.50 -3.27 9.03
N LEU A 367 -22.46 -2.03 8.54
CA LEU A 367 -23.60 -1.36 7.92
C LEU A 367 -23.97 -2.02 6.58
N THR A 368 -22.99 -2.23 5.70
CA THR A 368 -23.22 -2.83 4.38
C THR A 368 -23.75 -4.26 4.46
N ARG A 369 -23.35 -5.03 5.48
CA ARG A 369 -23.92 -6.36 5.77
C ARG A 369 -25.37 -6.35 6.27
N GLN A 370 -25.88 -5.18 6.63
CA GLN A 370 -27.28 -4.95 7.00
C GLN A 370 -28.07 -4.29 5.86
N ASP A 371 -27.52 -4.26 4.65
CA ASP A 371 -28.07 -3.55 3.48
C ASP A 371 -28.23 -2.03 3.68
N ARG A 372 -27.45 -1.45 4.61
CA ARG A 372 -27.44 -0.01 4.91
C ARG A 372 -26.29 0.66 4.18
N TRP A 373 -26.51 0.99 2.91
CA TRP A 373 -25.51 1.54 2.00
C TRP A 373 -25.49 3.07 2.03
N ARG A 374 -24.78 3.65 3.01
CA ARG A 374 -24.65 5.11 3.16
C ARG A 374 -24.13 5.84 1.92
N VAL A 375 -23.31 5.18 1.11
CA VAL A 375 -22.84 5.74 -0.16
C VAL A 375 -23.99 6.18 -1.07
N ARG A 376 -25.11 5.43 -1.06
CA ARG A 376 -26.32 5.70 -1.86
C ARG A 376 -27.27 6.67 -1.16
N ASP A 377 -27.46 6.50 0.15
CA ASP A 377 -28.34 7.33 0.96
C ASP A 377 -27.76 7.47 2.37
N GLU A 378 -27.29 8.66 2.72
CA GLU A 378 -26.62 8.92 3.99
C GLU A 378 -27.59 8.88 5.20
N SER A 379 -28.90 8.92 4.96
CA SER A 379 -29.92 8.88 6.03
C SER A 379 -30.13 7.49 6.64
N VAL A 380 -29.67 6.43 5.97
CA VAL A 380 -29.90 5.04 6.40
C VAL A 380 -29.17 4.66 7.69
N ALA A 381 -28.15 5.42 8.09
CA ALA A 381 -27.34 5.17 9.30
C ALA A 381 -26.53 6.41 9.69
N LYS A 382 -25.97 6.44 10.92
CA LYS A 382 -24.91 7.41 11.29
C LYS A 382 -23.63 7.08 10.53
N ALA A 383 -22.82 8.10 10.24
CA ALA A 383 -21.53 7.91 9.57
C ALA A 383 -20.58 7.06 10.42
N PRO A 384 -19.87 6.10 9.82
CA PRO A 384 -18.72 5.48 10.46
C PRO A 384 -17.72 6.54 10.89
N ARG A 385 -17.07 6.31 12.04
CA ARG A 385 -15.98 7.17 12.48
C ARG A 385 -14.88 7.23 11.41
N GLY A 386 -14.12 8.32 11.39
CA GLY A 386 -12.88 8.38 10.64
C GLY A 386 -11.87 7.39 11.22
N TYR A 387 -10.95 6.88 10.42
CA TYR A 387 -9.97 5.88 10.86
C TYR A 387 -8.53 6.24 10.50
N TRP A 388 -8.34 6.82 9.33
CA TRP A 388 -7.04 7.29 8.87
C TRP A 388 -7.23 8.50 7.96
N VAL A 389 -6.16 9.27 7.80
CA VAL A 389 -6.16 10.51 7.04
C VAL A 389 -5.01 10.52 6.04
N HIS A 390 -5.30 10.91 4.80
CA HIS A 390 -4.30 11.26 3.79
C HIS A 390 -4.06 12.76 3.83
N ALA A 391 -2.93 13.20 4.40
CA ALA A 391 -2.59 14.62 4.55
C ALA A 391 -1.73 15.10 3.36
N TYR A 392 -2.35 15.25 2.18
CA TYR A 392 -1.62 15.57 0.96
C TYR A 392 -1.18 17.04 0.85
N SER A 393 -1.81 17.99 1.56
CA SER A 393 -1.37 19.41 1.57
C SER A 393 -1.89 20.21 2.79
N PRO A 394 -1.03 20.63 3.74
CA PRO A 394 0.40 20.36 3.79
C PRO A 394 0.68 18.90 4.18
N LYS A 395 1.83 18.38 3.76
CA LYS A 395 2.33 17.07 4.18
C LYS A 395 3.07 17.12 5.52
N PHE A 396 2.84 18.13 6.34
CA PHE A 396 3.47 18.30 7.66
C PHE A 396 5.01 18.20 7.67
N ASN A 397 5.66 18.60 6.56
CA ASN A 397 7.12 18.75 6.48
C ASN A 397 7.51 20.22 6.65
N ALA A 398 8.13 20.57 7.78
CA ALA A 398 8.55 21.94 8.08
C ALA A 398 9.54 22.53 7.08
N GLY A 399 10.30 21.69 6.38
CA GLY A 399 11.19 22.11 5.32
C GLY A 399 10.48 22.49 4.03
N GLU A 400 9.25 22.04 3.80
CA GLU A 400 8.56 22.19 2.50
C GLU A 400 7.43 23.23 2.59
N ASP A 401 6.21 22.86 2.21
CA ASP A 401 5.04 23.73 2.04
C ASP A 401 4.19 23.88 3.31
N LEU A 402 4.70 23.48 4.48
CA LEU A 402 3.99 23.53 5.76
C LEU A 402 3.45 24.92 6.11
N PHE A 403 4.13 25.99 5.69
CA PHE A 403 3.77 27.37 6.01
C PHE A 403 3.16 28.12 4.81
N SER A 404 2.43 27.39 3.95
CA SER A 404 1.75 27.93 2.76
C SER A 404 0.43 28.64 3.12
N LYS A 405 -0.34 29.04 2.10
CA LYS A 405 -1.69 29.60 2.30
C LYS A 405 -2.66 28.63 2.98
N LYS A 406 -2.38 27.32 2.91
CA LYS A 406 -3.23 26.26 3.50
C LYS A 406 -3.18 26.22 5.02
N THR A 407 -2.15 26.81 5.63
CA THR A 407 -1.98 26.90 7.09
C THR A 407 -2.07 28.36 7.55
N LYS A 408 -2.92 29.12 6.86
CA LYS A 408 -3.26 30.49 7.20
C LYS A 408 -4.76 30.63 7.30
N ASP A 409 -5.21 31.54 8.16
CA ASP A 409 -6.61 31.97 8.18
C ASP A 409 -6.93 32.92 7.01
N GLU A 410 -8.17 33.40 6.98
CA GLU A 410 -8.68 34.29 5.93
C GLU A 410 -7.92 35.62 5.85
N ASP A 411 -7.37 36.09 6.98
CA ASP A 411 -6.57 37.31 7.09
C ASP A 411 -5.08 37.08 6.73
N GLY A 412 -4.69 35.84 6.46
CA GLY A 412 -3.32 35.46 6.11
C GLY A 412 -2.39 35.30 7.31
N HIS A 413 -2.92 35.28 8.53
CA HIS A 413 -2.21 34.94 9.76
C HIS A 413 -2.10 33.41 9.92
N PRO A 414 -1.16 32.89 10.74
CA PRO A 414 -1.08 31.46 11.01
C PRO A 414 -2.42 30.89 11.47
N GLY A 415 -2.89 29.81 10.82
CA GLY A 415 -4.18 29.19 11.10
C GLY A 415 -4.19 27.69 10.87
N ARG A 416 -5.28 27.05 11.30
CA ARG A 416 -5.53 25.62 11.09
C ARG A 416 -5.72 25.30 9.60
N ALA A 417 -5.26 24.12 9.19
CA ALA A 417 -5.45 23.57 7.85
C ALA A 417 -6.83 22.94 7.68
N TRP A 418 -7.41 22.37 8.76
CA TRP A 418 -8.66 21.61 8.68
C TRP A 418 -9.76 22.33 9.44
N THR A 419 -10.37 23.32 8.78
CA THR A 419 -11.50 24.11 9.30
C THR A 419 -12.84 23.72 8.64
N SER A 420 -12.96 22.45 8.23
CA SER A 420 -14.16 21.90 7.61
C SER A 420 -15.37 21.93 8.56
N LYS A 421 -16.57 21.61 8.04
CA LYS A 421 -17.81 21.54 8.84
C LYS A 421 -17.61 20.73 10.13
N GLU A 422 -18.22 21.20 11.21
CA GLU A 422 -18.08 20.62 12.56
C GLU A 422 -18.39 19.11 12.59
N GLU A 423 -19.46 18.69 11.90
CA GLU A 423 -19.83 17.27 11.79
C GLU A 423 -18.76 16.40 11.12
N THR A 424 -18.02 16.94 10.15
CA THR A 424 -16.87 16.26 9.55
C THR A 424 -15.73 16.13 10.56
N LEU A 425 -15.43 17.21 11.29
CA LEU A 425 -14.37 17.20 12.29
C LEU A 425 -14.68 16.23 13.42
N LYS A 426 -15.93 16.15 13.89
CA LYS A 426 -16.37 15.20 14.92
C LYS A 426 -16.02 13.75 14.59
N ARG A 427 -15.99 13.38 13.30
CA ARG A 427 -15.60 12.02 12.86
C ARG A 427 -14.13 11.69 13.14
N LEU A 428 -13.26 12.67 13.33
CA LEU A 428 -11.87 12.45 13.76
C LEU A 428 -11.82 11.88 15.20
N GLY A 429 -12.80 12.21 16.04
CA GLY A 429 -12.91 11.76 17.43
C GLY A 429 -12.05 12.53 18.43
N TYR A 430 -11.09 13.33 17.96
CA TYR A 430 -10.26 14.23 18.77
C TYR A 430 -9.62 15.30 17.88
N ASP A 431 -8.90 16.26 18.48
CA ASP A 431 -8.17 17.31 17.76
C ASP A 431 -6.92 16.76 17.06
N ALA A 432 -7.15 15.96 16.00
CA ALA A 432 -6.11 15.26 15.26
C ALA A 432 -5.11 16.25 14.66
N GLU A 433 -5.58 17.39 14.15
CA GLU A 433 -4.70 18.43 13.61
C GLU A 433 -3.71 18.93 14.69
N ARG A 434 -4.19 19.28 15.88
CA ARG A 434 -3.31 19.72 16.97
C ARG A 434 -2.27 18.65 17.32
N VAL A 435 -2.66 17.38 17.38
CA VAL A 435 -1.74 16.29 17.71
C VAL A 435 -0.67 16.12 16.61
N ILE A 436 -1.02 16.27 15.34
CA ILE A 436 -0.05 16.23 14.24
C ILE A 436 0.91 17.40 14.31
N TRP A 437 0.43 18.61 14.56
CA TRP A 437 1.30 19.78 14.74
C TRP A 437 2.23 19.63 15.94
N GLU A 438 1.79 18.99 17.02
CA GLU A 438 2.63 18.68 18.18
C GLU A 438 3.79 17.74 17.80
N GLU A 439 3.50 16.66 17.07
CA GLU A 439 4.53 15.75 16.59
C GLU A 439 5.42 16.38 15.53
N THR A 440 4.86 17.21 14.65
CA THR A 440 5.62 17.99 13.65
C THR A 440 6.62 18.89 14.36
N LYS A 441 6.19 19.65 15.37
CA LYS A 441 7.06 20.48 16.22
C LYS A 441 8.15 19.66 16.88
N THR A 442 7.79 18.50 17.43
CA THR A 442 8.74 17.60 18.11
C THR A 442 9.81 17.10 17.15
N VAL A 443 9.42 16.55 16.00
CA VAL A 443 10.35 16.07 14.97
C VAL A 443 11.20 17.21 14.46
N THR A 444 10.60 18.34 14.07
CA THR A 444 11.36 19.47 13.56
C THR A 444 12.39 19.97 14.56
N CYS A 445 12.03 20.11 15.84
CA CYS A 445 12.95 20.66 16.84
C CYS A 445 14.01 19.67 17.35
N THR A 446 13.75 18.36 17.29
CA THR A 446 14.70 17.34 17.77
C THR A 446 15.59 16.80 16.66
N LEU A 447 15.11 16.84 15.40
CA LEU A 447 15.75 16.26 14.23
C LEU A 447 16.06 17.31 13.15
N GLU A 448 16.08 18.60 13.47
CA GLU A 448 16.35 19.69 12.51
C GLU A 448 17.65 19.46 11.71
N HIS A 449 18.67 18.92 12.37
CA HIS A 449 20.00 18.66 11.83
C HIS A 449 20.14 17.27 11.18
N ALA A 450 19.14 16.40 11.34
CA ALA A 450 19.27 14.98 11.05
C ALA A 450 18.91 14.62 9.61
N PHE A 451 18.01 15.40 8.99
CA PHE A 451 17.52 15.10 7.65
C PHE A 451 18.34 15.78 6.56
N ASP A 452 18.72 15.02 5.53
CA ASP A 452 19.48 15.55 4.40
C ASP A 452 18.71 16.65 3.65
N SER A 453 17.40 16.48 3.51
CA SER A 453 16.50 17.47 2.89
C SER A 453 16.36 18.78 3.67
N TRP A 454 16.86 18.83 4.92
CA TRP A 454 16.80 20.01 5.80
C TRP A 454 18.16 20.70 6.01
N LYS A 455 19.28 20.10 5.58
CA LYS A 455 20.65 20.64 5.80
C LYS A 455 20.82 22.11 5.40
N MET A 456 20.18 22.55 4.33
CA MET A 456 20.27 23.92 3.82
C MET A 456 19.15 24.85 4.33
N LYS A 457 18.28 24.36 5.22
CA LYS A 457 17.12 25.09 5.73
C LYS A 457 17.40 25.52 7.17
N ALA A 458 17.34 26.82 7.43
CA ALA A 458 17.60 27.37 8.75
C ALA A 458 16.29 27.69 9.49
N ARG A 459 16.35 27.60 10.83
CA ARG A 459 15.30 28.08 11.75
C ARG A 459 13.95 27.38 11.55
N LEU A 460 13.94 26.13 11.11
CA LEU A 460 12.73 25.33 10.99
C LEU A 460 12.04 25.15 12.34
N CYS A 461 12.79 24.82 13.41
CA CYS A 461 12.22 24.66 14.75
C CYS A 461 11.55 25.95 15.23
N GLU A 462 12.21 27.10 15.02
CA GLU A 462 11.65 28.40 15.40
C GLU A 462 10.36 28.71 14.63
N ARG A 463 10.34 28.46 13.31
CA ARG A 463 9.15 28.68 12.47
C ARG A 463 7.97 27.81 12.91
N VAL A 464 8.21 26.52 13.19
CA VAL A 464 7.14 25.62 13.67
C VAL A 464 6.66 26.05 15.05
N LYS A 465 7.56 26.40 15.99
CA LYS A 465 7.18 26.91 17.31
C LYS A 465 6.34 28.19 17.22
N LYS A 466 6.71 29.13 16.35
CA LYS A 466 5.96 30.37 16.14
C LYS A 466 4.54 30.08 15.65
N HIS A 467 4.38 29.18 14.67
CA HIS A 467 3.06 28.77 14.19
C HIS A 467 2.26 28.07 15.30
N TRP A 468 2.89 27.11 16.00
CA TRP A 468 2.27 26.39 17.11
C TRP A 468 1.72 27.32 18.18
N SER A 469 2.52 28.27 18.66
CA SER A 469 2.09 29.21 19.70
C SER A 469 0.97 30.14 19.23
N ALA A 470 0.99 30.57 17.96
CA ALA A 470 -0.06 31.41 17.40
C ALA A 470 -1.40 30.66 17.29
N VAL A 471 -1.38 29.41 16.85
CA VAL A 471 -2.60 28.65 16.51
C VAL A 471 -3.17 27.85 17.69
N PHE A 472 -2.31 27.27 18.53
CA PHE A 472 -2.72 26.27 19.54
C PHE A 472 -2.46 26.66 21.00
N GLU A 473 -1.70 27.73 21.26
CA GLU A 473 -1.42 28.22 22.63
C GLU A 473 -1.99 29.63 22.90
N SER A 474 -2.44 30.35 21.87
CA SER A 474 -3.01 31.68 22.04
C SER A 474 -4.33 31.62 22.81
N SER A 475 -4.65 32.67 23.57
CA SER A 475 -5.94 32.78 24.28
C SER A 475 -7.15 32.81 23.34
N SER A 476 -6.92 33.14 22.07
CA SER A 476 -7.90 33.11 20.98
C SER A 476 -7.91 31.79 20.21
N ALA A 477 -7.13 30.79 20.64
CA ALA A 477 -7.05 29.50 19.94
C ALA A 477 -8.42 28.82 19.90
N GLN A 478 -8.86 28.46 18.69
CA GLN A 478 -10.07 27.69 18.51
C GLN A 478 -9.87 26.28 19.08
N LEU A 479 -10.59 25.97 20.14
CA LEU A 479 -10.64 24.64 20.74
C LEU A 479 -11.82 23.88 20.15
N TYR A 480 -11.53 22.79 19.43
CA TYR A 480 -12.56 21.87 19.01
C TYR A 480 -12.94 20.95 20.18
N THR A 481 -14.23 20.92 20.49
CA THR A 481 -14.81 20.01 21.48
C THR A 481 -15.33 18.77 20.78
N PHE A 482 -14.76 17.61 21.13
CA PHE A 482 -15.20 16.32 20.64
C PHE A 482 -15.96 15.65 21.79
N THR A 483 -17.29 15.80 21.80
CA THR A 483 -18.16 15.08 22.72
C THR A 483 -18.45 13.69 22.15
N ASN A 484 -18.46 12.67 23.01
CA ASN A 484 -18.87 11.33 22.64
C ASN A 484 -20.40 11.27 22.55
N ASP A 485 -20.97 11.79 21.46
CA ASP A 485 -22.39 11.61 21.13
C ASP A 485 -22.63 10.35 20.29
#